data_AF-A0A971W652-F1
#
_entry.id   AF-A0A971W652-F1
#
_cell.length_a   1.000
_cell.length_b   1.000
_cell.length_c   1.000
_cell.angle_alpha   90.00
_cell.angle_beta   90.00
_cell.angle_gamma   90.00
#
_symmetry.space_group_name_H-M   'P 1'
#
loop_
_entity.id
_entity.type
_entity.pdbx_description
1 polymer ?
#
loop_
_entity_poly.entity_id
_entity_poly.type
_entity_poly.pdbx_seq_one_letter_code
_entity_poly.pdbx_strand_id
1 'polypeptide(L)'
;MRKTLLTLFITVFIFVTTTAVFQPGRAEAATLRHIFVISVDGLSYEGFTSSSVPNIKHLAGEGVMDEKCLAVRAETPEAAQASMLTGTIPEQHKFYSAEDRIQMASIVDVLKQGNRSFMIYDGSGGKLRSFNYGEAHYASFEASLSDQELLAKVTEIFKQHRPYYNYIVLDDCREALLTLDDNYYYRTVAQTDQAIGDFLAFLRNERLYYDSIIVVTSPRSASSSDRVPLIVHGPGFQVGTRINNTLVIDVTPTLCMLSGLKPPQGCRGIPLYDALLYNSNERLGQLNQWVKALQEDRSANWQQYYVMQDEIYRNYHQIASMKEERKSIFDYAGQKEGVIADITKRMTIERFAFLAILLIMLAGYVVEYHILKKKFLLFR
;
A
#
# COMPACT_ATOMS: atom_id res chain seq x y z
N MET A 1 38.29 -26.32 -88.26
CA MET A 1 37.58 -25.02 -88.28
C MET A 1 36.52 -25.07 -87.19
N ARG A 2 36.71 -24.51 -86.00
CA ARG A 2 36.78 -23.07 -85.63
C ARG A 2 35.41 -22.37 -85.76
N LYS A 3 34.71 -22.30 -84.61
CA LYS A 3 33.77 -21.24 -84.12
C LYS A 3 32.46 -21.09 -84.93
N THR A 4 31.28 -20.84 -84.37
CA THR A 4 30.85 -19.88 -83.32
C THR A 4 29.47 -20.36 -82.82
N LEU A 5 29.24 -20.52 -81.50
CA LEU A 5 28.81 -19.46 -80.59
C LEU A 5 27.50 -18.79 -81.06
N LEU A 6 26.34 -19.18 -80.50
CA LEU A 6 25.19 -18.30 -80.15
C LEU A 6 23.89 -19.10 -79.89
N THR A 7 23.75 -19.84 -78.79
CA THR A 7 22.45 -19.96 -78.08
C THR A 7 22.69 -20.46 -76.65
N LEU A 8 23.36 -19.60 -75.89
CA LEU A 8 23.22 -19.52 -74.44
C LEU A 8 21.80 -19.00 -74.15
N PHE A 9 21.19 -19.40 -73.04
CA PHE A 9 19.81 -19.09 -72.57
C PHE A 9 18.70 -19.99 -73.12
N ILE A 10 18.44 -21.11 -72.44
CA ILE A 10 17.15 -21.54 -71.85
C ILE A 10 17.40 -22.90 -71.19
N THR A 11 18.34 -22.92 -70.25
CA THR A 11 18.43 -23.99 -69.24
C THR A 11 18.14 -23.31 -67.92
N VAL A 12 16.89 -22.87 -67.77
CA VAL A 12 16.37 -22.31 -66.51
C VAL A 12 16.23 -23.49 -65.55
N PHE A 13 17.36 -23.85 -64.96
CA PHE A 13 17.55 -23.91 -63.52
C PHE A 13 16.23 -23.89 -62.73
N ILE A 14 15.58 -25.06 -62.62
CA ILE A 14 14.63 -25.33 -61.55
C ILE A 14 15.49 -25.49 -60.29
N PHE A 15 15.97 -24.36 -59.79
CA PHE A 15 16.53 -24.27 -58.46
C PHE A 15 15.33 -24.34 -57.53
N VAL A 16 15.25 -25.46 -56.83
CA VAL A 16 14.39 -25.68 -55.68
C VAL A 16 14.69 -24.57 -54.68
N THR A 17 13.97 -23.45 -54.79
CA THR A 17 13.81 -22.50 -53.70
C THR A 17 12.81 -23.13 -52.74
N THR A 18 13.27 -24.11 -51.98
CA THR A 18 12.77 -24.31 -50.62
C THR A 18 13.03 -23.00 -49.88
N THR A 19 12.08 -22.07 -50.02
CA THR A 19 11.85 -21.07 -48.99
C THR A 19 11.60 -21.88 -47.73
N ALA A 20 12.63 -22.01 -46.91
CA ALA A 20 12.48 -22.38 -45.52
C ALA A 20 11.50 -21.35 -44.96
N VAL A 21 10.22 -21.73 -44.94
CA VAL A 21 9.23 -21.08 -44.12
C VAL A 21 9.82 -21.18 -42.73
N PHE A 22 10.36 -20.07 -42.25
CA PHE A 22 10.65 -19.87 -40.84
C PHE A 22 9.28 -20.06 -40.17
N GLN A 23 8.98 -21.30 -39.79
CA GLN A 23 8.00 -21.52 -38.74
C GLN A 23 8.60 -20.78 -37.55
N PRO A 24 8.01 -19.69 -37.05
CA PRO A 24 8.39 -19.22 -35.74
C PRO A 24 8.24 -20.44 -34.85
N GLY A 25 9.36 -20.88 -34.27
CA GLY A 25 9.38 -22.03 -33.39
C GLY A 25 8.20 -21.87 -32.46
N ARG A 26 7.31 -22.85 -32.49
CA ARG A 26 6.23 -22.95 -31.52
C ARG A 26 6.95 -22.86 -30.18
N ALA A 27 6.85 -21.71 -29.51
CA ALA A 27 7.40 -21.53 -28.19
C ALA A 27 6.68 -22.59 -27.36
N GLU A 28 7.35 -23.72 -27.18
CA GLU A 28 6.96 -24.73 -26.21
C GLU A 28 6.74 -23.95 -24.94
N ALA A 29 5.49 -23.92 -24.45
CA ALA A 29 5.09 -23.04 -23.37
C ALA A 29 6.08 -23.24 -22.22
N ALA A 30 6.96 -22.25 -22.02
CA ALA A 30 8.04 -22.37 -21.07
C ALA A 30 7.41 -22.72 -19.72
N THR A 31 7.69 -23.93 -19.23
CA THR A 31 7.10 -24.41 -17.99
C THR A 31 7.58 -23.51 -16.88
N LEU A 32 6.68 -22.71 -16.30
CA LEU A 32 7.00 -21.82 -15.18
C LEU A 32 7.67 -22.63 -14.06
N ARG A 33 8.93 -22.34 -13.77
CA ARG A 33 9.72 -23.06 -12.75
C ARG A 33 9.77 -22.33 -11.43
N HIS A 34 10.02 -21.03 -11.49
CA HIS A 34 10.18 -20.19 -10.30
C HIS A 34 9.49 -18.85 -10.47
N ILE A 35 9.08 -18.28 -9.34
CA ILE A 35 8.54 -16.93 -9.22
C ILE A 35 9.41 -16.22 -8.20
N PHE A 36 9.93 -15.05 -8.55
CA PHE A 36 10.68 -14.15 -7.69
C PHE A 36 9.91 -12.83 -7.58
N VAL A 37 9.42 -12.52 -6.39
CA VAL A 37 8.80 -11.23 -6.08
C VAL A 37 9.80 -10.45 -5.22
N ILE A 38 10.43 -9.45 -5.82
CA ILE A 38 11.37 -8.54 -5.18
C ILE A 38 10.58 -7.31 -4.74
N SER A 39 10.25 -7.26 -3.45
CA SER A 39 9.59 -6.16 -2.78
C SER A 39 10.63 -5.19 -2.23
N VAL A 40 10.77 -4.03 -2.88
CA VAL A 40 11.66 -2.95 -2.43
C VAL A 40 10.88 -1.98 -1.52
N ASP A 41 10.91 -2.19 -0.21
CA ASP A 41 10.18 -1.32 0.73
C ASP A 41 10.74 0.11 0.66
N GLY A 42 9.85 1.09 0.48
CA GLY A 42 10.22 2.50 0.38
C GLY A 42 10.60 2.95 -1.03
N LEU A 43 10.53 2.10 -2.06
CA LEU A 43 10.68 2.57 -3.44
C LEU A 43 9.42 3.34 -3.89
N SER A 44 9.59 4.59 -4.30
CA SER A 44 8.54 5.45 -4.86
C SER A 44 8.69 5.61 -6.37
N TYR A 45 7.62 6.06 -7.04
CA TYR A 45 7.67 6.50 -8.44
C TYR A 45 8.73 7.60 -8.67
N GLU A 46 8.80 8.57 -7.75
CA GLU A 46 9.74 9.69 -7.80
C GLU A 46 11.19 9.18 -7.65
N GLY A 47 11.42 8.26 -6.72
CA GLY A 47 12.70 7.57 -6.56
C GLY A 47 13.12 6.81 -7.81
N PHE A 48 12.20 6.04 -8.40
CA PHE A 48 12.46 5.26 -9.61
C PHE A 48 12.76 6.12 -10.84
N THR A 49 12.05 7.25 -11.01
CA THR A 49 12.23 8.13 -12.15
C THR A 49 13.48 9.02 -12.03
N SER A 50 13.80 9.46 -10.81
CA SER A 50 14.88 10.42 -10.55
C SER A 50 16.24 9.75 -10.35
N SER A 51 16.26 8.45 -10.04
CA SER A 51 17.50 7.69 -9.80
C SER A 51 17.99 6.95 -11.04
N SER A 52 19.28 6.65 -11.07
CA SER A 52 19.88 5.79 -12.09
C SER A 52 19.58 4.32 -11.79
N VAL A 53 18.54 3.78 -12.43
CA VAL A 53 18.08 2.39 -12.27
C VAL A 53 18.15 1.58 -13.59
N PRO A 54 19.35 1.41 -14.20
CA PRO A 54 19.49 0.75 -15.48
C PRO A 54 19.06 -0.71 -15.48
N ASN A 55 19.26 -1.46 -14.38
CA ASN A 55 18.97 -2.88 -14.33
C ASN A 55 17.45 -3.14 -14.31
N ILE A 56 16.71 -2.42 -13.47
CA ILE A 56 15.25 -2.49 -13.41
C ILE A 56 14.64 -1.97 -14.73
N LYS A 57 15.17 -0.88 -15.31
CA LYS A 57 14.70 -0.37 -16.61
C LYS A 57 14.95 -1.35 -17.75
N HIS A 58 16.05 -2.08 -17.71
CA HIS A 58 16.34 -3.13 -18.68
C HIS A 58 15.38 -4.32 -18.51
N LEU A 59 15.13 -4.76 -17.27
CA LEU A 59 14.11 -5.77 -16.96
C LEU A 59 12.72 -5.36 -17.48
N ALA A 60 12.35 -4.08 -17.31
CA ALA A 60 11.11 -3.52 -17.84
C ALA A 60 11.07 -3.52 -19.39
N GLY A 61 12.20 -3.27 -20.04
CA GLY A 61 12.32 -3.33 -21.50
C GLY A 61 12.12 -4.73 -22.07
N GLU A 62 12.46 -5.76 -21.30
CA GLU A 62 12.26 -7.18 -21.65
C GLU A 62 10.92 -7.74 -21.15
N GLY A 63 10.16 -6.99 -20.36
CA GLY A 63 8.92 -7.43 -19.75
C GLY A 63 7.78 -6.43 -19.90
N VAL A 64 6.97 -6.32 -18.85
CA VAL A 64 5.85 -5.40 -18.73
C VAL A 64 6.13 -4.40 -17.61
N MET A 65 5.75 -3.15 -17.82
CA MET A 65 5.88 -2.11 -16.81
C MET A 65 4.63 -1.24 -16.67
N ASP A 66 4.18 -1.04 -15.44
CA ASP A 66 3.41 0.14 -15.04
C ASP A 66 4.34 1.05 -14.25
N GLU A 67 4.63 2.24 -14.78
CA GLU A 67 5.45 3.23 -14.07
C GLU A 67 4.74 3.80 -12.84
N LYS A 68 3.39 3.84 -12.84
CA LYS A 68 2.56 4.49 -11.83
C LYS A 68 1.54 3.51 -11.26
N CYS A 69 1.99 2.32 -10.88
CA CYS A 69 1.18 1.37 -10.14
C CYS A 69 0.77 1.98 -8.80
N LEU A 70 -0.49 1.78 -8.39
CA LEU A 70 -1.01 2.28 -7.12
C LEU A 70 -0.60 1.33 -5.98
N ALA A 71 0.18 1.84 -5.04
CA ALA A 71 0.58 1.12 -3.84
C ALA A 71 -0.56 1.05 -2.82
N VAL A 72 -0.41 0.17 -1.83
CA VAL A 72 -1.33 0.11 -0.70
C VAL A 72 -1.01 1.24 0.28
N ARG A 73 -2.06 1.94 0.73
CA ARG A 73 -1.97 2.84 1.88
C ARG A 73 -2.02 1.99 3.14
N ALA A 74 -0.85 1.75 3.72
CA ALA A 74 -0.68 0.99 4.95
C ALA A 74 0.13 1.83 5.95
N GLU A 75 -0.28 1.82 7.21
CA GLU A 75 0.42 2.56 8.28
C GLU A 75 1.77 1.93 8.64
N THR A 76 1.91 0.62 8.43
CA THR A 76 3.07 -0.18 8.83
C THR A 76 3.62 -0.99 7.66
N PRO A 77 4.95 -1.22 7.56
CA PRO A 77 5.56 -2.16 6.61
C PRO A 77 4.91 -3.54 6.61
N GLU A 78 4.64 -4.08 7.81
CA GLU A 78 3.96 -5.35 8.08
C GLU A 78 2.67 -5.48 7.26
N ALA A 79 1.77 -4.52 7.44
CA ALA A 79 0.49 -4.46 6.75
C ALA A 79 0.67 -4.36 5.23
N ALA A 80 1.63 -3.55 4.76
CA ALA A 80 1.89 -3.38 3.33
C ALA A 80 2.37 -4.69 2.68
N GLN A 81 3.30 -5.37 3.32
CA GLN A 81 3.82 -6.67 2.88
C GLN A 81 2.74 -7.76 2.92
N ALA A 82 1.92 -7.77 3.97
CA ALA A 82 0.77 -8.68 4.05
C ALA A 82 -0.25 -8.43 2.95
N SER A 83 -0.45 -7.18 2.54
CA SER A 83 -1.32 -6.84 1.41
C SER A 83 -0.82 -7.43 0.09
N MET A 84 0.49 -7.41 -0.16
CA MET A 84 1.11 -8.08 -1.34
C MET A 84 0.97 -9.61 -1.30
N LEU A 85 1.04 -10.21 -0.10
CA LEU A 85 0.93 -11.66 0.05
C LEU A 85 -0.53 -12.14 0.01
N THR A 86 -1.49 -11.31 0.40
CA THR A 86 -2.91 -11.67 0.44
C THR A 86 -3.70 -11.19 -0.78
N GLY A 87 -3.20 -10.18 -1.50
CA GLY A 87 -3.91 -9.52 -2.58
C GLY A 87 -5.12 -8.73 -2.11
N THR A 88 -5.07 -8.18 -0.88
CA THR A 88 -6.12 -7.30 -0.32
C THR A 88 -5.51 -6.18 0.52
N ILE A 89 -6.35 -5.32 1.09
CA ILE A 89 -5.98 -4.16 1.93
C ILE A 89 -5.93 -4.48 3.44
N PRO A 90 -5.22 -3.67 4.26
CA PRO A 90 -5.04 -3.88 5.69
C PRO A 90 -6.33 -4.07 6.48
N GLU A 91 -7.38 -3.33 6.13
CA GLU A 91 -8.68 -3.38 6.78
C GLU A 91 -9.35 -4.75 6.65
N GLN A 92 -8.97 -5.56 5.66
CA GLN A 92 -9.53 -6.91 5.45
C GLN A 92 -8.67 -7.99 6.10
N HIS A 93 -7.34 -7.96 5.90
CA HIS A 93 -6.46 -9.00 6.44
C HIS A 93 -6.13 -8.81 7.93
N LYS A 94 -6.40 -7.62 8.50
CA LYS A 94 -6.25 -7.29 9.94
C LYS A 94 -4.85 -7.58 10.51
N PHE A 95 -3.83 -7.38 9.70
CA PHE A 95 -2.43 -7.58 10.09
C PHE A 95 -1.74 -6.22 10.07
N TYR A 96 -1.44 -5.69 11.25
CA TYR A 96 -0.86 -4.36 11.43
C TYR A 96 0.51 -4.43 12.12
N SER A 97 0.77 -5.46 12.92
CA SER A 97 2.09 -5.68 13.54
C SER A 97 2.57 -7.12 13.41
N ALA A 98 3.86 -7.35 13.68
CA ALA A 98 4.48 -8.67 13.58
C ALA A 98 3.91 -9.70 14.58
N GLU A 99 3.24 -9.25 15.63
CA GLU A 99 2.57 -10.09 16.62
C GLU A 99 1.15 -10.49 16.20
N ASP A 100 0.57 -9.79 15.23
CA ASP A 100 -0.78 -10.08 14.77
C ASP A 100 -0.83 -11.42 14.02
N ARG A 101 -1.99 -12.07 14.09
CA ARG A 101 -2.30 -13.22 13.24
C ARG A 101 -3.11 -12.74 12.05
N ILE A 102 -2.64 -13.12 10.88
CA ILE A 102 -3.35 -12.86 9.63
C ILE A 102 -4.67 -13.63 9.66
N GLN A 103 -5.78 -12.92 9.50
CA GLN A 103 -7.13 -13.50 9.61
C GLN A 103 -7.67 -14.03 8.27
N MET A 104 -6.81 -14.09 7.25
CA MET A 104 -7.21 -14.39 5.89
C MET A 104 -6.16 -15.24 5.18
N ALA A 105 -6.58 -15.99 4.17
CA ALA A 105 -5.67 -16.77 3.34
C ALA A 105 -4.74 -15.84 2.55
N SER A 106 -3.50 -16.29 2.39
CA SER A 106 -2.46 -15.65 1.59
C SER A 106 -2.04 -16.55 0.42
N ILE A 107 -1.21 -16.02 -0.47
CA ILE A 107 -0.64 -16.78 -1.59
C ILE A 107 0.17 -17.98 -1.10
N VAL A 108 0.83 -17.88 0.06
CA VAL A 108 1.58 -19.00 0.62
C VAL A 108 0.66 -20.14 1.07
N ASP A 109 -0.55 -19.84 1.54
CA ASP A 109 -1.55 -20.86 1.87
C ASP A 109 -2.05 -21.58 0.62
N VAL A 110 -2.31 -20.82 -0.45
CA VAL A 110 -2.71 -21.36 -1.74
C VAL A 110 -1.60 -22.22 -2.36
N LEU A 111 -0.34 -21.77 -2.26
CA LEU A 111 0.82 -22.51 -2.75
C LEU A 111 0.98 -23.85 -2.00
N LYS A 112 0.79 -23.87 -0.68
CA LYS A 112 0.78 -25.12 0.10
C LYS A 112 -0.33 -26.05 -0.35
N GLN A 113 -1.55 -25.55 -0.53
CA GLN A 113 -2.68 -26.35 -1.04
C GLN A 113 -2.39 -26.94 -2.43
N GLY A 114 -1.65 -26.20 -3.26
CA GLY A 114 -1.20 -26.61 -4.57
C GLY A 114 0.08 -27.47 -4.59
N ASN A 115 0.61 -27.89 -3.43
CA ASN A 115 1.88 -28.61 -3.30
C ASN A 115 3.07 -27.90 -3.99
N ARG A 116 3.10 -26.57 -3.94
CA ARG A 116 4.20 -25.75 -4.46
C ARG A 116 5.09 -25.27 -3.30
N SER A 117 6.40 -25.46 -3.44
CA SER A 117 7.37 -24.95 -2.47
C SER A 117 7.45 -23.43 -2.51
N PHE A 118 7.65 -22.81 -1.37
CA PHE A 118 7.78 -21.36 -1.27
C PHE A 118 8.80 -21.00 -0.20
N MET A 119 9.40 -19.83 -0.33
CA MET A 119 10.32 -19.25 0.65
C MET A 119 10.14 -17.74 0.73
N ILE A 120 10.10 -17.22 1.96
CA ILE A 120 10.08 -15.78 2.26
C ILE A 120 11.45 -15.40 2.84
N TYR A 121 12.08 -14.41 2.23
CA TYR A 121 13.34 -13.81 2.64
C TYR A 121 13.03 -12.43 3.24
N ASP A 122 13.07 -12.35 4.56
CA ASP A 122 12.65 -11.18 5.33
C ASP A 122 13.84 -10.30 5.70
N GLY A 123 14.08 -9.25 4.89
CA GLY A 123 15.08 -8.22 5.16
C GLY A 123 14.66 -7.16 6.18
N SER A 124 13.41 -7.17 6.62
CA SER A 124 12.84 -6.09 7.44
C SER A 124 13.16 -6.19 8.94
N GLY A 125 13.97 -7.18 9.36
CA GLY A 125 14.28 -7.43 10.77
C GLY A 125 13.27 -8.32 11.50
N GLY A 126 12.45 -9.09 10.78
CA GLY A 126 11.48 -10.02 11.37
C GLY A 126 10.04 -9.51 11.43
N LYS A 127 9.69 -8.50 10.62
CA LYS A 127 8.32 -7.99 10.55
C LYS A 127 7.34 -8.99 9.92
N LEU A 128 7.87 -10.00 9.22
CA LEU A 128 7.09 -11.07 8.60
C LEU A 128 7.13 -12.40 9.37
N ARG A 129 7.46 -12.37 10.67
CA ARG A 129 7.50 -13.57 11.53
C ARG A 129 6.20 -14.37 11.54
N SER A 130 5.04 -13.73 11.35
CA SER A 130 3.75 -14.43 11.26
C SER A 130 3.64 -15.36 10.04
N PHE A 131 4.51 -15.20 9.03
CA PHE A 131 4.64 -16.11 7.90
C PHE A 131 5.74 -17.18 8.08
N ASN A 132 6.28 -17.31 9.29
CA ASN A 132 7.27 -18.34 9.57
C ASN A 132 6.61 -19.73 9.68
N TYR A 133 6.81 -20.54 8.64
CA TYR A 133 6.35 -21.93 8.59
C TYR A 133 7.49 -22.96 8.71
N GLY A 134 8.64 -22.54 9.25
CA GLY A 134 9.85 -23.36 9.40
C GLY A 134 10.99 -22.92 8.48
N GLU A 135 12.18 -23.48 8.72
CA GLU A 135 13.44 -23.07 8.08
C GLU A 135 13.44 -23.25 6.55
N ALA A 136 12.66 -24.19 6.02
CA ALA A 136 12.51 -24.39 4.57
C ALA A 136 11.57 -23.37 3.89
N HIS A 137 10.92 -22.50 4.67
CA HIS A 137 9.88 -21.58 4.20
C HIS A 137 10.11 -20.11 4.58
N TYR A 138 10.99 -19.84 5.54
CA TYR A 138 11.22 -18.49 6.04
C TYR A 138 12.68 -18.31 6.47
N ALA A 139 13.32 -17.27 5.96
CA ALA A 139 14.66 -16.83 6.33
C ALA A 139 14.58 -15.36 6.78
N SER A 140 14.89 -15.10 8.06
CA SER A 140 14.96 -13.74 8.61
C SER A 140 16.38 -13.22 8.55
N PHE A 141 16.52 -11.95 8.18
CA PHE A 141 17.76 -11.20 8.23
C PHE A 141 17.63 -10.03 9.20
N GLU A 142 18.76 -9.50 9.65
CA GLU A 142 18.80 -8.28 10.45
C GLU A 142 18.45 -7.08 9.56
N ALA A 143 17.71 -6.10 10.10
CA ALA A 143 17.33 -4.90 9.35
C ALA A 143 18.53 -4.03 8.94
N SER A 144 19.69 -4.20 9.58
CA SER A 144 20.94 -3.52 9.24
C SER A 144 21.73 -4.19 8.12
N LEU A 145 21.30 -5.35 7.64
CA LEU A 145 21.97 -6.06 6.56
C LEU A 145 21.64 -5.35 5.23
N SER A 146 22.68 -4.98 4.48
CA SER A 146 22.50 -4.31 3.19
C SER A 146 21.74 -5.18 2.19
N ASP A 147 20.96 -4.56 1.29
CA ASP A 147 20.22 -5.25 0.23
C ASP A 147 21.16 -6.12 -0.64
N GLN A 148 22.40 -5.67 -0.85
CA GLN A 148 23.42 -6.42 -1.60
C GLN A 148 23.83 -7.71 -0.90
N GLU A 149 24.12 -7.65 0.40
CA GLU A 149 24.46 -8.83 1.20
C GLU A 149 23.25 -9.75 1.38
N LEU A 150 22.05 -9.19 1.51
CA LEU A 150 20.81 -9.94 1.58
C LEU A 150 20.61 -10.76 0.30
N LEU A 151 20.68 -10.13 -0.88
CA LEU A 151 20.51 -10.84 -2.16
C LEU A 151 21.60 -11.89 -2.42
N ALA A 152 22.83 -11.67 -1.91
CA ALA A 152 23.87 -12.68 -1.93
C ALA A 152 23.49 -13.92 -1.08
N LYS A 153 22.98 -13.71 0.15
CA LYS A 153 22.49 -14.81 1.00
C LYS A 153 21.25 -15.50 0.43
N VAL A 154 20.32 -14.76 -0.16
CA VAL A 154 19.17 -15.30 -0.89
C VAL A 154 19.63 -16.26 -1.97
N THR A 155 20.66 -15.89 -2.73
CA THR A 155 21.25 -16.72 -3.78
C THR A 155 21.80 -18.04 -3.23
N GLU A 156 22.46 -18.02 -2.07
CA GLU A 156 22.98 -19.23 -1.41
C GLU A 156 21.87 -20.16 -0.94
N ILE A 157 20.86 -19.62 -0.25
CA ILE A 157 19.72 -20.40 0.25
C ILE A 157 18.88 -20.96 -0.91
N PHE A 158 18.68 -20.16 -1.96
CA PHE A 158 17.97 -20.58 -3.17
C PHE A 158 18.66 -21.75 -3.86
N LYS A 159 20.00 -21.77 -3.92
CA LYS A 159 20.76 -22.91 -4.47
C LYS A 159 20.50 -24.22 -3.73
N GLN A 160 20.22 -24.16 -2.42
CA GLN A 160 19.94 -25.33 -1.59
C GLN A 160 18.48 -25.83 -1.74
N HIS A 161 17.51 -24.91 -1.74
CA HIS A 161 16.08 -25.26 -1.62
C HIS A 161 15.31 -25.21 -2.95
N ARG A 162 15.75 -24.39 -3.92
CA ARG A 162 15.10 -24.14 -5.22
C ARG A 162 13.56 -23.99 -5.12
N PRO A 163 13.03 -23.05 -4.31
CA PRO A 163 11.58 -22.92 -4.11
C PRO A 163 10.87 -22.48 -5.39
N TYR A 164 9.61 -22.92 -5.59
CA TYR A 164 8.78 -22.46 -6.70
C TYR A 164 8.41 -20.97 -6.55
N TYR A 165 8.11 -20.50 -5.34
CA TYR A 165 7.80 -19.09 -5.06
C TYR A 165 8.79 -18.47 -4.06
N ASN A 166 9.35 -17.32 -4.40
CA ASN A 166 10.39 -16.64 -3.64
C ASN A 166 9.95 -15.20 -3.41
N TYR A 167 9.65 -14.84 -2.16
CA TYR A 167 9.30 -13.48 -1.78
C TYR A 167 10.48 -12.83 -1.07
N ILE A 168 11.05 -11.79 -1.65
CA ILE A 168 12.27 -11.14 -1.17
C ILE A 168 11.92 -9.72 -0.74
N VAL A 169 12.15 -9.39 0.52
CA VAL A 169 11.95 -8.04 1.06
C VAL A 169 13.29 -7.34 1.20
N LEU A 170 13.42 -6.21 0.52
CA LEU A 170 14.56 -5.30 0.58
C LEU A 170 14.15 -4.04 1.36
N ASP A 171 15.02 -3.55 2.25
CA ASP A 171 14.66 -2.57 3.28
C ASP A 171 15.51 -1.28 3.23
N ASP A 172 16.64 -1.27 2.50
CA ASP A 172 17.57 -0.12 2.48
C ASP A 172 16.87 1.17 2.02
N CYS A 173 15.99 1.08 1.03
CA CYS A 173 15.22 2.23 0.52
C CYS A 173 14.27 2.83 1.58
N ARG A 174 13.71 2.00 2.48
CA ARG A 174 12.88 2.47 3.59
C ARG A 174 13.74 3.19 4.62
N GLU A 175 14.86 2.61 5.01
CA GLU A 175 15.77 3.23 5.98
C GLU A 175 16.32 4.56 5.44
N ALA A 176 16.66 4.62 4.15
CA ALA A 176 17.07 5.85 3.49
C ALA A 176 15.97 6.93 3.45
N LEU A 177 14.70 6.54 3.37
CA LEU A 177 13.59 7.48 3.46
C LEU A 177 13.49 8.11 4.86
N LEU A 178 13.77 7.34 5.91
CA LEU A 178 13.66 7.80 7.30
C LEU A 178 14.72 8.86 7.65
N THR A 179 15.80 8.98 6.88
CA THR A 179 16.82 10.03 7.09
C THR A 179 16.39 11.39 6.57
N LEU A 180 15.31 11.47 5.78
CA LEU A 180 14.79 12.70 5.15
C LEU A 180 15.82 13.42 4.26
N ASP A 181 16.80 12.71 3.72
CA ASP A 181 17.78 13.22 2.74
C ASP A 181 17.51 12.62 1.36
N ASP A 182 16.95 13.43 0.47
CA ASP A 182 16.62 13.05 -0.90
C ASP A 182 17.84 12.55 -1.69
N ASN A 183 19.02 13.15 -1.49
CA ASN A 183 20.23 12.73 -2.21
C ASN A 183 20.72 11.37 -1.72
N TYR A 184 20.63 11.13 -0.41
CA TYR A 184 20.92 9.82 0.17
C TYR A 184 19.93 8.79 -0.37
N TYR A 185 18.63 9.09 -0.35
CA TYR A 185 17.59 8.22 -0.88
C TYR A 185 17.83 7.83 -2.36
N TYR A 186 18.09 8.79 -3.26
CA TYR A 186 18.34 8.46 -4.66
C TYR A 186 19.62 7.65 -4.89
N ARG A 187 20.64 7.84 -4.05
CA ARG A 187 21.85 6.98 -4.08
C ARG A 187 21.54 5.57 -3.63
N THR A 188 20.76 5.42 -2.56
CA THR A 188 20.33 4.11 -2.07
C THR A 188 19.49 3.38 -3.12
N VAL A 189 18.55 4.07 -3.79
CA VAL A 189 17.78 3.47 -4.91
C VAL A 189 18.70 2.96 -6.03
N ALA A 190 19.76 3.69 -6.38
CA ALA A 190 20.73 3.24 -7.37
C ALA A 190 21.57 2.04 -6.88
N GLN A 191 21.90 1.98 -5.58
CA GLN A 191 22.59 0.83 -4.98
C GLN A 191 21.70 -0.42 -4.96
N THR A 192 20.42 -0.27 -4.60
CA THR A 192 19.44 -1.37 -4.66
C THR A 192 19.25 -1.86 -6.11
N ASP A 193 19.24 -0.96 -7.11
CA ASP A 193 19.21 -1.38 -8.53
C ASP A 193 20.44 -2.19 -8.93
N GLN A 194 21.64 -1.82 -8.45
CA GLN A 194 22.85 -2.60 -8.69
C GLN A 194 22.77 -3.99 -8.03
N ALA A 195 22.30 -4.07 -6.79
CA ALA A 195 22.11 -5.32 -6.08
C ALA A 195 21.10 -6.25 -6.79
N ILE A 196 19.99 -5.68 -7.29
CA ILE A 196 19.04 -6.40 -8.16
C ILE A 196 19.72 -6.84 -9.44
N GLY A 197 20.53 -5.99 -10.08
CA GLY A 197 21.31 -6.33 -11.27
C GLY A 197 22.21 -7.55 -11.09
N ASP A 198 22.93 -7.62 -9.96
CA ASP A 198 23.78 -8.75 -9.60
C ASP A 198 22.96 -10.04 -9.41
N PHE A 199 21.78 -9.94 -8.77
CA PHE A 199 20.85 -11.06 -8.62
C PHE A 199 20.27 -11.53 -9.96
N LEU A 200 19.89 -10.61 -10.85
CA LEU A 200 19.43 -10.94 -12.20
C LEU A 200 20.55 -11.61 -13.02
N ALA A 201 21.79 -11.15 -12.88
CA ALA A 201 22.95 -11.78 -13.50
C ALA A 201 23.15 -13.22 -13.00
N PHE A 202 22.97 -13.47 -11.70
CA PHE A 202 22.95 -14.82 -11.15
C PHE A 202 21.86 -15.70 -11.80
N LEU A 203 20.61 -15.20 -11.91
CA LEU A 203 19.53 -15.94 -12.56
C LEU A 203 19.81 -16.25 -14.02
N ARG A 204 20.49 -15.35 -14.75
CA ARG A 204 20.91 -15.59 -16.14
C ARG A 204 21.99 -16.68 -16.22
N ASN A 205 22.98 -16.63 -15.34
CA ASN A 205 24.06 -17.63 -15.30
C ASN A 205 23.54 -19.04 -15.01
N GLU A 206 22.53 -19.16 -14.14
CA GLU A 206 21.86 -20.43 -13.83
C GLU A 206 20.79 -20.85 -14.85
N ARG A 207 20.60 -20.07 -15.93
CA ARG A 207 19.55 -20.27 -16.94
C ARG A 207 18.12 -20.27 -16.37
N LEU A 208 17.90 -19.55 -15.27
CA LEU A 208 16.59 -19.42 -14.62
C LEU A 208 15.84 -18.16 -15.07
N TYR A 209 16.54 -17.16 -15.59
CA TYR A 209 15.98 -15.85 -15.92
C TYR A 209 14.74 -15.92 -16.83
N TYR A 210 14.78 -16.71 -17.91
CA TYR A 210 13.66 -16.85 -18.86
C TYR A 210 12.62 -17.91 -18.47
N ASP A 211 12.98 -18.83 -17.56
CA ASP A 211 12.10 -19.89 -17.05
C ASP A 211 11.33 -19.46 -15.78
N SER A 212 11.54 -18.22 -15.34
CA SER A 212 11.01 -17.68 -14.09
C SER A 212 10.25 -16.38 -14.31
N ILE A 213 9.23 -16.16 -13.49
CA ILE A 213 8.60 -14.84 -13.36
C ILE A 213 9.39 -14.03 -12.34
N ILE A 214 9.71 -12.79 -12.68
CA ILE A 214 10.43 -11.83 -11.85
C ILE A 214 9.54 -10.59 -11.75
N VAL A 215 9.13 -10.26 -10.54
CA VAL A 215 8.36 -9.06 -10.22
C VAL A 215 9.24 -8.14 -9.38
N VAL A 216 9.35 -6.87 -9.76
CA VAL A 216 10.00 -5.84 -8.95
C VAL A 216 8.98 -4.74 -8.69
N THR A 217 8.67 -4.49 -7.43
CA THR A 217 7.74 -3.43 -7.02
C THR A 217 7.95 -3.05 -5.56
N SER A 218 7.12 -2.14 -5.04
CA SER A 218 7.06 -1.81 -3.63
C SER A 218 5.63 -1.94 -3.12
N PRO A 219 5.39 -2.53 -1.93
CA PRO A 219 4.04 -2.67 -1.38
C PRO A 219 3.40 -1.33 -0.99
N ARG A 220 4.24 -0.34 -0.61
CA ARG A 220 3.84 1.00 -0.19
C ARG A 220 4.68 2.05 -0.91
N SER A 221 4.11 3.22 -1.18
CA SER A 221 4.91 4.33 -1.69
C SER A 221 5.59 5.09 -0.56
N ALA A 222 6.79 5.58 -0.82
CA ALA A 222 7.50 6.53 0.02
C ALA A 222 7.08 7.99 -0.23
N SER A 223 6.17 8.24 -1.17
CA SER A 223 5.75 9.58 -1.56
C SER A 223 4.23 9.77 -1.41
N SER A 224 3.80 11.04 -1.41
CA SER A 224 2.40 11.43 -1.30
C SER A 224 1.54 11.06 -2.52
N SER A 225 2.16 10.58 -3.61
CA SER A 225 1.44 10.17 -4.81
C SER A 225 0.84 8.76 -4.70
N ASP A 226 1.23 7.98 -3.69
CA ASP A 226 0.90 6.56 -3.52
C ASP A 226 1.28 5.72 -4.76
N ARG A 227 2.20 6.21 -5.59
CA ARG A 227 2.64 5.53 -6.81
C ARG A 227 3.99 4.86 -6.61
N VAL A 228 4.10 3.67 -7.18
CA VAL A 228 5.31 2.84 -7.19
C VAL A 228 5.49 2.25 -8.59
N PRO A 229 6.72 1.91 -9.00
CA PRO A 229 6.90 1.15 -10.23
C PRO A 229 6.46 -0.31 -10.03
N LEU A 230 5.84 -0.90 -11.05
CA LEU A 230 5.58 -2.33 -11.14
C LEU A 230 6.23 -2.84 -12.42
N ILE A 231 7.25 -3.70 -12.27
CA ILE A 231 7.94 -4.36 -13.36
C ILE A 231 7.68 -5.86 -13.25
N VAL A 232 7.28 -6.48 -14.34
CA VAL A 232 7.06 -7.92 -14.41
C VAL A 232 7.73 -8.48 -15.65
N HIS A 233 8.58 -9.49 -15.49
CA HIS A 233 9.24 -10.20 -16.58
C HIS A 233 9.04 -11.70 -16.41
N GLY A 234 8.82 -12.44 -17.49
CA GLY A 234 8.82 -13.89 -17.45
C GLY A 234 7.78 -14.56 -18.35
N PRO A 235 7.69 -15.89 -18.31
CA PRO A 235 6.77 -16.64 -19.16
C PRO A 235 5.31 -16.28 -18.85
N GLY A 236 4.51 -16.12 -19.90
CA GLY A 236 3.10 -15.73 -19.80
C GLY A 236 2.85 -14.22 -19.84
N PHE A 237 3.88 -13.39 -19.80
CA PHE A 237 3.77 -11.94 -19.96
C PHE A 237 4.19 -11.48 -21.36
N GLN A 238 3.69 -10.32 -21.77
CA GLN A 238 4.13 -9.65 -22.99
C GLN A 238 5.53 -9.04 -22.81
N VAL A 239 6.25 -8.85 -23.91
CA VAL A 239 7.62 -8.31 -23.92
C VAL A 239 7.58 -6.84 -24.34
N GLY A 240 8.33 -5.98 -23.66
CA GLY A 240 8.47 -4.56 -23.97
C GLY A 240 7.17 -3.76 -23.91
N THR A 241 6.22 -4.17 -23.06
CA THR A 241 4.86 -3.61 -23.02
C THR A 241 4.71 -2.66 -21.83
N ARG A 242 4.00 -1.55 -22.04
CA ARG A 242 3.64 -0.60 -20.98
C ARG A 242 2.16 -0.70 -20.70
N ILE A 243 1.82 -0.87 -19.43
CA ILE A 243 0.44 -0.91 -18.94
C ILE A 243 0.23 0.22 -17.93
N ASN A 244 -1.02 0.40 -17.51
CA ASN A 244 -1.44 1.51 -16.68
C ASN A 244 -2.56 1.08 -15.74
N ASN A 245 -2.79 1.87 -14.69
CA ASN A 245 -3.90 1.73 -13.75
C ASN A 245 -3.91 0.40 -12.98
N THR A 246 -2.73 -0.15 -12.70
CA THR A 246 -2.60 -1.35 -11.87
C THR A 246 -2.54 -1.00 -10.39
N LEU A 247 -2.91 -1.94 -9.54
CA LEU A 247 -2.67 -1.91 -8.10
C LEU A 247 -1.63 -2.97 -7.74
N VAL A 248 -0.83 -2.73 -6.70
CA VAL A 248 0.17 -3.71 -6.26
C VAL A 248 -0.47 -5.04 -5.80
N ILE A 249 -1.70 -4.98 -5.29
CA ILE A 249 -2.49 -6.17 -4.90
C ILE A 249 -2.93 -7.03 -6.08
N ASP A 250 -2.81 -6.53 -7.32
CA ASP A 250 -3.12 -7.26 -8.56
C ASP A 250 -2.05 -8.32 -8.89
N VAL A 251 -0.85 -8.19 -8.30
CA VAL A 251 0.25 -9.14 -8.49
C VAL A 251 -0.15 -10.54 -7.99
N THR A 252 -0.71 -10.64 -6.78
CA THR A 252 -1.10 -11.91 -6.16
C THR A 252 -2.05 -12.75 -7.01
N PRO A 253 -3.22 -12.24 -7.45
CA PRO A 253 -4.14 -13.02 -8.27
C PRO A 253 -3.57 -13.31 -9.67
N THR A 254 -2.72 -12.44 -10.21
CA THR A 254 -2.02 -12.69 -11.49
C THR A 254 -1.09 -13.90 -11.39
N LEU A 255 -0.28 -13.96 -10.32
CA LEU A 255 0.65 -15.07 -10.10
C LEU A 255 -0.08 -16.39 -9.79
N CYS A 256 -1.19 -16.33 -9.04
CA CYS A 256 -2.05 -17.49 -8.82
C CYS A 256 -2.60 -18.01 -10.15
N MET A 257 -3.12 -17.13 -11.01
CA MET A 257 -3.67 -17.50 -12.31
C MET A 257 -2.62 -18.17 -13.21
N LEU A 258 -1.42 -17.59 -13.31
CA LEU A 258 -0.31 -18.17 -14.09
C LEU A 258 0.19 -19.50 -13.51
N SER A 259 0.06 -19.71 -12.21
CA SER A 259 0.40 -20.96 -11.53
C SER A 259 -0.70 -22.03 -11.63
N GLY A 260 -1.86 -21.71 -12.24
CA GLY A 260 -3.03 -22.59 -12.27
C GLY A 260 -3.71 -22.75 -10.91
N LEU A 261 -3.51 -21.81 -10.00
CA LEU A 261 -4.05 -21.80 -8.65
C LEU A 261 -5.19 -20.77 -8.53
N LYS A 262 -6.13 -21.02 -7.62
CA LYS A 262 -7.18 -20.03 -7.31
C LYS A 262 -6.60 -18.94 -6.40
N PRO A 263 -6.92 -17.66 -6.62
CA PRO A 263 -6.51 -16.60 -5.71
C PRO A 263 -6.95 -16.87 -4.26
N PRO A 264 -6.22 -16.36 -3.25
CA PRO A 264 -6.60 -16.51 -1.85
C PRO A 264 -8.02 -15.98 -1.59
N GLN A 265 -8.72 -16.59 -0.63
CA GLN A 265 -10.06 -16.13 -0.26
C GLN A 265 -10.00 -14.70 0.26
N GLY A 266 -10.86 -13.82 -0.26
CA GLY A 266 -10.88 -12.39 0.11
C GLY A 266 -9.88 -11.53 -0.67
N CYS A 267 -9.13 -12.11 -1.61
CA CYS A 267 -8.34 -11.34 -2.57
C CYS A 267 -9.25 -10.37 -3.35
N ARG A 268 -8.84 -9.10 -3.38
CA ARG A 268 -9.53 -7.99 -4.06
C ARG A 268 -8.83 -7.55 -5.34
N GLY A 269 -7.56 -7.92 -5.52
CA GLY A 269 -6.82 -7.61 -6.74
C GLY A 269 -7.47 -8.23 -7.98
N ILE A 270 -7.30 -7.57 -9.11
CA ILE A 270 -7.75 -8.04 -10.42
C ILE A 270 -6.51 -8.49 -11.18
N PRO A 271 -6.48 -9.70 -11.78
CA PRO A 271 -5.34 -10.11 -12.58
C PRO A 271 -4.97 -9.07 -13.64
N LEU A 272 -3.66 -8.92 -13.90
CA LEU A 272 -3.10 -7.99 -14.87
C LEU A 272 -3.38 -8.45 -16.31
N TYR A 273 -4.65 -8.48 -16.71
CA TYR A 273 -5.06 -9.06 -17.99
C TYR A 273 -4.33 -8.43 -19.17
N ASP A 274 -4.10 -7.12 -19.15
CA ASP A 274 -3.38 -6.39 -20.21
C ASP A 274 -1.88 -6.74 -20.30
N ALA A 275 -1.29 -7.25 -19.22
CA ALA A 275 0.12 -7.63 -19.17
C ALA A 275 0.40 -8.99 -19.81
N LEU A 276 -0.62 -9.84 -19.92
CA LEU A 276 -0.47 -11.25 -20.23
C LEU A 276 -0.44 -11.50 -21.73
N LEU A 277 0.34 -12.52 -22.12
CA LEU A 277 0.42 -12.98 -23.50
C LEU A 277 -0.71 -13.96 -23.78
N TYR A 278 -1.57 -13.63 -24.76
CA TYR A 278 -2.67 -14.51 -25.16
C TYR A 278 -2.57 -14.93 -26.62
N ASN A 279 -2.99 -16.17 -26.88
CA ASN A 279 -3.28 -16.59 -28.24
C ASN A 279 -4.57 -15.91 -28.75
N SER A 280 -4.68 -15.72 -30.07
CA SER A 280 -5.83 -15.05 -30.70
C SER A 280 -7.18 -15.67 -30.31
N ASN A 281 -7.21 -16.98 -30.06
CA ASN A 281 -8.41 -17.74 -29.71
C ASN A 281 -8.81 -17.61 -28.23
N GLU A 282 -7.88 -17.26 -27.34
CA GLU A 282 -8.11 -17.17 -25.89
C GLU A 282 -8.52 -15.75 -25.46
N ARG A 283 -8.16 -14.75 -26.27
CA ARG A 283 -8.37 -13.33 -25.97
C ARG A 283 -9.82 -12.98 -25.62
N LEU A 284 -10.80 -13.53 -26.35
CA LEU A 284 -12.21 -13.24 -26.08
C LEU A 284 -12.69 -13.83 -24.75
N GLY A 285 -12.26 -15.05 -24.43
CA GLY A 285 -12.58 -15.68 -23.15
C GLY A 285 -12.00 -14.91 -21.96
N GLN A 286 -10.77 -14.43 -22.11
CA GLN A 286 -10.08 -13.62 -21.11
C GLN A 286 -10.72 -12.24 -20.95
N LEU A 287 -11.10 -11.58 -22.05
CA LEU A 287 -11.86 -10.33 -21.99
C LEU A 287 -13.18 -10.51 -21.23
N ASN A 288 -13.90 -11.61 -21.45
CA ASN A 288 -15.12 -11.92 -20.70
C ASN A 288 -14.86 -12.14 -19.21
N GLN A 289 -13.77 -12.83 -18.84
CA GLN A 289 -13.36 -13.00 -17.45
C GLN A 289 -12.99 -11.67 -16.80
N TRP A 290 -12.26 -10.82 -17.52
CA TRP A 290 -11.89 -9.50 -17.05
C TRP A 290 -13.11 -8.59 -16.86
N VAL A 291 -14.03 -8.55 -17.83
CA VAL A 291 -15.29 -7.80 -17.72
C VAL A 291 -16.09 -8.26 -16.50
N LYS A 292 -16.17 -9.58 -16.29
CA LYS A 292 -16.85 -10.14 -15.11
C LYS A 292 -16.18 -9.69 -13.80
N ALA A 293 -14.85 -9.78 -13.70
CA ALA A 293 -14.10 -9.35 -12.53
C ALA A 293 -14.31 -7.85 -12.24
N LEU A 294 -14.29 -7.00 -13.27
CA LEU A 294 -14.56 -5.57 -13.15
C LEU A 294 -16.00 -5.27 -12.69
N GLN A 295 -16.98 -6.03 -13.15
CA GLN A 295 -18.37 -5.89 -12.71
C GLN A 295 -18.54 -6.29 -11.24
N GLU A 296 -17.91 -7.39 -10.82
CA GLU A 296 -17.91 -7.86 -9.44
C GLU A 296 -17.23 -6.86 -8.50
N ASP A 297 -16.03 -6.38 -8.84
CA ASP A 297 -15.32 -5.39 -8.02
C ASP A 297 -16.06 -4.05 -7.98
N ARG A 298 -16.62 -3.59 -9.11
CA ARG A 298 -17.47 -2.39 -9.13
C ARG A 298 -18.65 -2.55 -8.17
N SER A 299 -19.35 -3.68 -8.20
CA SER A 299 -20.47 -3.93 -7.29
C SER A 299 -20.03 -3.93 -5.82
N ALA A 300 -18.91 -4.60 -5.50
CA ALA A 300 -18.36 -4.63 -4.15
C ALA A 300 -17.96 -3.23 -3.66
N ASN A 301 -17.34 -2.41 -4.53
CA ASN A 301 -16.97 -1.04 -4.21
C ASN A 301 -18.19 -0.14 -3.96
N TRP A 302 -19.27 -0.29 -4.73
CA TRP A 302 -20.51 0.45 -4.48
C TRP A 302 -21.16 0.06 -3.15
N GLN A 303 -21.15 -1.23 -2.80
CA GLN A 303 -21.65 -1.68 -1.50
C GLN A 303 -20.85 -1.08 -0.34
N GLN A 304 -19.52 -1.09 -0.42
CA GLN A 304 -18.66 -0.46 0.59
C GLN A 304 -18.86 1.06 0.65
N TYR A 305 -19.01 1.71 -0.50
CA TYR A 305 -19.31 3.12 -0.58
C TYR A 305 -20.62 3.46 0.14
N TYR A 306 -21.68 2.67 -0.04
CA TYR A 306 -22.95 2.90 0.66
C TYR A 306 -22.83 2.72 2.18
N VAL A 307 -22.10 1.70 2.65
CA VAL A 307 -21.82 1.52 4.08
C VAL A 307 -21.08 2.73 4.65
N MET A 308 -20.05 3.22 3.95
CA MET A 308 -19.30 4.41 4.34
C MET A 308 -20.19 5.67 4.37
N GLN A 309 -21.07 5.84 3.37
CA GLN A 309 -22.02 6.97 3.36
C GLN A 309 -22.95 6.93 4.57
N ASP A 310 -23.50 5.75 4.91
CA ASP A 310 -24.37 5.59 6.08
C ASP A 310 -23.64 5.95 7.38
N GLU A 311 -22.37 5.58 7.53
CA GLU A 311 -21.53 5.96 8.67
C GLU A 311 -21.30 7.48 8.73
N ILE A 312 -20.99 8.10 7.59
CA ILE A 312 -20.82 9.56 7.50
C ILE A 312 -22.11 10.27 7.91
N TYR A 313 -23.28 9.80 7.44
CA TYR A 313 -24.56 10.38 7.83
C TYR A 313 -24.84 10.23 9.32
N ARG A 314 -24.58 9.06 9.90
CA ARG A 314 -24.72 8.85 11.36
C ARG A 314 -23.83 9.80 12.15
N ASN A 315 -22.56 9.94 11.76
CA ASN A 315 -21.62 10.85 12.41
C ASN A 315 -22.07 12.31 12.26
N TYR A 316 -22.59 12.70 11.09
CA TYR A 316 -23.14 14.04 10.89
C TYR A 316 -24.33 14.31 11.81
N HIS A 317 -25.26 13.36 11.94
CA HIS A 317 -26.40 13.48 12.85
C HIS A 317 -25.97 13.60 14.32
N GLN A 318 -24.96 12.83 14.75
CA GLN A 318 -24.39 12.93 16.11
C GLN A 318 -23.74 14.31 16.33
N ILE A 319 -22.96 14.80 15.37
CA ILE A 319 -22.35 16.13 15.48
C ILE A 319 -23.44 17.21 15.54
N ALA A 320 -24.51 17.08 14.76
CA ALA A 320 -25.62 18.02 14.77
C ALA A 320 -26.36 18.01 16.13
N SER A 321 -26.68 16.83 16.68
CA SER A 321 -27.33 16.72 17.99
C SER A 321 -26.46 17.27 19.11
N MET A 322 -25.15 16.97 19.11
CA MET A 322 -24.20 17.53 20.08
C MET A 322 -24.13 19.06 19.99
N LYS A 323 -24.24 19.62 18.78
CA LYS A 323 -24.23 21.08 18.58
C LYS A 323 -25.51 21.73 19.12
N GLU A 324 -26.65 21.06 18.98
CA GLU A 324 -27.93 21.48 19.55
C GLU A 324 -27.93 21.38 21.08
N GLU A 325 -27.44 20.27 21.65
CA GLU A 325 -27.26 20.09 23.10
C GLU A 325 -26.30 21.14 23.68
N ARG A 326 -25.19 21.42 23.00
CA ARG A 326 -24.26 22.47 23.44
C ARG A 326 -24.96 23.83 23.47
N LYS A 327 -25.79 24.14 22.47
CA LYS A 327 -26.55 25.40 22.43
C LYS A 327 -27.57 25.47 23.57
N SER A 328 -28.31 24.39 23.82
CA SER A 328 -29.29 24.34 24.90
C SER A 328 -28.64 24.46 26.29
N ILE A 329 -27.45 23.89 26.49
CA ILE A 329 -26.64 24.08 27.71
C ILE A 329 -26.23 25.55 27.87
N PHE A 330 -25.77 26.21 26.81
CA PHE A 330 -25.42 27.63 26.86
C PHE A 330 -26.64 28.51 27.17
N ASP A 331 -27.78 28.24 26.54
CA ASP A 331 -29.02 28.98 26.78
C ASP A 331 -29.48 28.80 28.25
N TYR A 332 -29.39 27.58 28.78
CA TYR A 332 -29.73 27.27 30.17
C TYR A 332 -28.77 27.93 31.17
N ALA A 333 -27.46 27.96 30.88
CA ALA A 333 -26.46 28.64 31.69
C ALA A 333 -26.73 30.16 31.73
N GLY A 334 -27.01 30.78 30.57
CA GLY A 334 -27.37 32.19 30.48
C GLY A 334 -28.64 32.54 31.27
N GLN A 335 -29.67 31.68 31.23
CA GLN A 335 -30.86 31.86 32.07
C GLN A 335 -30.53 31.83 33.57
N LYS A 336 -29.67 30.91 34.01
CA LYS A 336 -29.22 30.85 35.41
C LYS A 336 -28.43 32.08 35.82
N GLU A 337 -27.52 32.57 34.98
CA GLU A 337 -26.80 33.82 35.24
C GLU A 337 -27.76 35.01 35.38
N GLY A 338 -28.79 35.08 34.53
CA GLY A 338 -29.85 36.10 34.65
C GLY A 338 -30.62 36.04 35.97
N VAL A 339 -30.98 34.83 36.42
CA VAL A 339 -31.67 34.62 37.72
C VAL A 339 -30.75 35.01 38.88
N ILE A 340 -29.48 34.60 38.83
CA ILE A 340 -28.48 34.97 39.84
C ILE A 340 -28.32 36.50 39.89
N ALA A 341 -28.27 37.16 38.74
CA ALA A 341 -28.18 38.62 38.66
C ALA A 341 -29.41 39.32 39.29
N ASP A 342 -30.63 38.83 39.04
CA ASP A 342 -31.84 39.40 39.64
C ASP A 342 -31.86 39.23 41.17
N ILE A 343 -31.54 38.02 41.67
CA ILE A 343 -31.44 37.76 43.11
C ILE A 343 -30.36 38.65 43.74
N THR A 344 -29.19 38.77 43.11
CA THR A 344 -28.09 39.61 43.62
C THR A 344 -28.51 41.09 43.67
N LYS A 345 -29.26 41.56 42.68
CA LYS A 345 -29.80 42.93 42.64
C LYS A 345 -30.82 43.15 43.77
N ARG A 346 -31.75 42.22 44.00
CA ARG A 346 -32.71 42.28 45.12
C ARG A 346 -31.99 42.31 46.47
N MET A 347 -31.02 41.41 46.68
CA MET A 347 -30.21 41.39 47.91
C MET A 347 -29.46 42.71 48.12
N THR A 348 -28.97 43.34 47.05
CA THR A 348 -28.26 44.62 47.14
C THR A 348 -29.22 45.75 47.52
N ILE A 349 -30.43 45.76 46.96
CA ILE A 349 -31.49 46.73 47.31
C ILE A 349 -31.90 46.56 48.77
N GLU A 350 -32.12 45.32 49.23
CA GLU A 350 -32.46 45.02 50.62
C GLU A 350 -31.37 45.47 51.60
N ARG A 351 -30.10 45.22 51.26
CA ARG A 351 -28.95 45.70 52.05
C ARG A 351 -28.92 47.22 52.14
N PHE A 352 -29.15 47.93 51.03
CA PHE A 352 -29.24 49.38 51.03
C PHE A 352 -30.41 49.90 51.88
N ALA A 353 -31.57 49.26 51.80
CA ALA A 353 -32.73 49.59 52.62
C ALA A 353 -32.44 49.40 54.11
N PHE A 354 -31.81 48.29 54.49
CA PHE A 354 -31.40 48.04 55.88
C PHE A 354 -30.41 49.08 56.38
N LEU A 355 -29.42 49.44 55.56
CA LEU A 355 -28.41 50.45 55.89
C LEU A 355 -29.05 51.84 56.05
N ALA A 356 -30.01 52.19 55.19
CA ALA A 356 -30.80 53.41 55.31
C ALA A 356 -31.63 53.45 56.61
N ILE A 357 -32.29 52.33 56.97
CA ILE A 357 -33.02 52.22 58.24
C ILE A 357 -32.07 52.39 59.43
N LEU A 358 -30.90 51.77 59.39
CA LEU A 358 -29.89 51.86 60.46
C LEU A 358 -29.37 53.29 60.59
N LEU A 359 -29.12 53.99 59.48
CA LEU A 359 -28.75 55.41 59.49
C LEU A 359 -29.87 56.29 60.05
N ILE A 360 -31.13 56.03 59.72
CA ILE A 360 -32.28 56.75 60.28
C ILE A 360 -32.37 56.53 61.79
N MET A 361 -32.21 55.28 62.26
CA MET A 361 -32.19 55.00 63.71
C MET A 361 -31.03 55.69 64.41
N LEU A 362 -29.83 55.69 63.80
CA LEU A 362 -28.64 56.31 64.38
C LEU A 362 -28.78 57.84 64.42
N ALA A 363 -29.34 58.46 63.38
CA ALA A 363 -29.70 59.86 63.37
C ALA A 363 -30.74 60.19 64.45
N GLY A 364 -31.77 59.35 64.60
CA GLY A 364 -32.76 59.44 65.68
C GLY A 364 -32.10 59.40 67.07
N TYR A 365 -31.18 58.46 67.29
CA TYR A 365 -30.43 58.34 68.54
C TYR A 365 -29.54 59.56 68.81
N VAL A 366 -28.89 60.13 67.79
CA VAL A 366 -28.08 61.35 67.94
C VAL A 366 -28.94 62.56 68.29
N VAL A 367 -30.12 62.69 67.69
CA VAL A 367 -31.11 63.74 68.03
C VAL A 367 -31.57 63.58 69.47
N GLU A 368 -31.92 62.35 69.87
CA GLU A 368 -32.32 62.03 71.24
C GLU A 368 -31.20 62.34 72.25
N TYR A 369 -29.95 61.96 71.95
CA TYR A 369 -28.77 62.30 72.75
C TYR A 369 -28.58 63.81 72.87
N HIS A 370 -28.75 64.58 71.78
CA HIS A 370 -28.67 66.04 71.83
C HIS A 370 -29.78 66.67 72.68
N ILE A 371 -31.01 66.15 72.58
CA ILE A 371 -32.14 66.60 73.40
C ILE A 371 -31.88 66.29 74.88
N LEU A 372 -31.43 65.08 75.21
CA LEU A 372 -31.11 64.66 76.58
C LEU A 372 -29.93 65.47 77.15
N LYS A 373 -28.86 65.69 76.38
CA LYS A 373 -27.71 66.52 76.78
C LYS A 373 -28.12 67.96 77.07
N LYS A 374 -29.05 68.52 76.30
CA LYS A 374 -29.56 69.88 76.52
C LYS A 374 -30.49 69.97 77.75
N LYS A 375 -31.11 68.86 78.15
CA LYS A 375 -32.06 68.78 79.26
C LYS A 375 -31.42 68.39 80.61
N PHE A 376 -30.25 67.74 80.60
CA PHE A 376 -29.57 67.20 81.80
C PHE A 376 -28.19 67.81 82.11
N LEU A 377 -27.87 69.02 81.62
CA LEU A 377 -26.76 69.82 82.16
C LEU A 377 -27.15 70.47 83.50
N LEU A 378 -27.30 69.63 84.52
CA LEU A 378 -27.16 69.92 85.93
C LEU A 378 -26.30 68.79 86.48
N PHE A 379 -24.98 68.97 86.46
CA PHE A 379 -24.02 68.67 87.52
C PHE A 379 -22.59 68.77 86.96
N ARG A 380 -21.71 69.33 87.79
CA ARG A 380 -20.27 69.59 87.57
C ARG A 380 -19.49 68.36 87.17
#